data_AF-A0A957Z493-F1
#
_entry.id   AF-A0A957Z493-F1
#
_cell.length_a   1.000
_cell.length_b   1.000
_cell.length_c   1.000
_cell.angle_alpha   90.00
_cell.angle_beta   90.00
_cell.angle_gamma   90.00
#
_symmetry.space_group_name_H-M   'P 1'
#
loop_
_entity.id
_entity.type
_entity.pdbx_description
1 polymer ?
#
loop_
_entity_poly.entity_id
_entity_poly.type
_entity_poly.pdbx_seq_one_letter_code
_entity_poly.pdbx_strand_id
1 'polypeptide(L)'
;MTQSRITLSPVDTAWLHMEDPTNLMMVTSVALLDGSIDYARMRATLEARLLVLDRFRMRVVESRLPIGLPHYEIDTTFDYDNHVHT
;
A
#
# COMPACT_ATOMS: atom_id res chain seq x y z
N MET A 1 6.75 20.49 -2.82
CA MET A 1 5.80 19.73 -1.99
C MET A 1 6.62 19.03 -0.91
N THR A 2 6.35 19.33 0.36
CA THR A 2 7.17 18.88 1.49
C THR A 2 7.07 17.36 1.62
N GLN A 3 8.20 16.65 1.50
CA GLN A 3 8.27 15.22 1.80
C GLN A 3 7.88 15.01 3.27
N SER A 4 6.65 14.59 3.52
CA SER A 4 6.22 14.14 4.85
C SER A 4 6.67 12.69 5.02
N ARG A 5 7.81 12.50 5.71
CA ARG A 5 8.18 11.18 6.23
C ARG A 5 7.32 10.90 7.45
N ILE A 6 6.62 9.77 7.48
CA ILE A 6 5.71 9.39 8.56
C ILE A 6 6.21 8.09 9.18
N THR A 7 6.69 8.16 10.42
CA THR A 7 7.18 6.98 11.16
C THR A 7 6.07 5.93 11.31
N LEU A 8 6.40 4.65 11.11
CA LEU A 8 5.48 3.55 11.37
C LEU A 8 5.21 3.44 12.88
N SER A 9 4.01 2.99 13.24
CA SER A 9 3.74 2.66 14.63
C SER A 9 4.56 1.42 15.04
N PRO A 10 4.81 1.20 16.35
CA PRO A 10 5.48 -0.01 16.81
C PRO A 10 4.74 -1.29 16.41
N VAL A 11 3.40 -1.26 16.37
CA VAL A 11 2.61 -2.43 15.96
C VAL A 11 2.80 -2.67 14.46
N ASP A 12 2.67 -1.66 13.60
CA ASP A 12 2.86 -1.84 12.15
C ASP A 12 4.29 -2.30 11.83
N THR A 13 5.28 -1.83 12.59
CA THR A 13 6.68 -2.28 12.48
C THR A 13 6.81 -3.78 12.79
N ALA A 14 6.17 -4.24 13.87
CA ALA A 14 6.17 -5.67 14.19
C ALA A 14 5.53 -6.51 13.08
N TRP A 15 4.41 -6.06 12.50
CA TRP A 15 3.76 -6.76 11.39
C TRP A 15 4.65 -6.81 10.15
N LEU A 16 5.32 -5.70 9.80
CA LEU A 16 6.27 -5.64 8.69
C LEU A 16 7.42 -6.66 8.87
N HIS A 17 7.99 -6.76 10.07
CA HIS A 17 9.12 -7.65 10.33
C HIS A 17 8.72 -9.12 10.59
N MET A 18 7.42 -9.38 10.75
CA MET A 18 6.87 -10.74 10.82
C MET A 18 6.49 -11.31 9.45
N GLU A 19 6.39 -10.48 8.41
CA GLU A 19 6.11 -10.93 7.04
C GLU A 19 7.18 -11.92 6.56
N ASP A 20 6.72 -13.10 6.16
CA ASP A 20 7.54 -14.18 5.63
C ASP A 20 6.70 -14.95 4.59
N PRO A 21 7.29 -15.61 3.58
CA PRO A 21 6.52 -16.45 2.64
C PRO A 21 5.63 -17.50 3.30
N THR A 22 5.91 -17.88 4.54
CA THR A 22 5.10 -18.80 5.35
C THR A 22 4.25 -18.12 6.43
N ASN A 23 4.36 -16.79 6.58
CA ASN A 23 3.61 -15.96 7.51
C ASN A 23 3.20 -14.63 6.86
N LEU A 24 2.15 -14.68 6.04
CA LEU A 24 1.68 -13.53 5.27
C LEU A 24 0.92 -12.54 6.18
N MET A 25 1.41 -11.31 6.26
CA MET A 25 0.85 -10.22 7.06
C MET A 25 0.00 -9.27 6.20
N MET A 26 -0.62 -9.83 5.14
CA MET A 26 -1.44 -9.13 4.15
C MET A 26 -2.92 -9.44 4.30
N VAL A 27 -3.77 -8.42 4.23
CA VAL A 27 -5.23 -8.59 4.20
C VAL A 27 -5.69 -8.80 2.75
N THR A 28 -6.42 -9.89 2.51
CA THR A 28 -7.03 -10.19 1.21
C THR A 28 -8.55 -10.24 1.32
N SER A 29 -9.25 -9.63 0.36
CA SER A 29 -10.71 -9.70 0.25
C SER A 29 -11.13 -10.27 -1.10
N VAL A 30 -12.24 -10.99 -1.12
CA VAL A 30 -12.88 -11.52 -2.33
C VAL A 30 -14.33 -11.04 -2.33
N ALA A 31 -14.76 -10.44 -3.43
CA ALA A 31 -16.13 -9.97 -3.60
C ALA A 31 -16.80 -10.75 -4.73
N LEU A 32 -17.96 -11.35 -4.44
CA LEU A 32 -18.83 -11.94 -5.46
C LEU A 32 -19.81 -10.86 -5.92
N LEU A 33 -19.95 -10.71 -7.23
CA LEU A 33 -20.84 -9.74 -7.85
C LEU A 33 -21.81 -10.47 -8.79
N ASP A 34 -23.02 -9.96 -8.90
CA ASP A 34 -24.10 -10.60 -9.68
C ASP A 34 -23.88 -10.55 -11.21
N GLY A 35 -22.83 -9.88 -11.68
CA GLY A 35 -22.56 -9.73 -13.11
C GLY A 35 -21.12 -9.35 -13.43
N SER A 36 -20.82 -9.24 -14.72
CA SER A 36 -19.51 -8.84 -15.21
C SER A 36 -19.17 -7.40 -14.80
N ILE A 37 -17.93 -7.19 -14.39
CA ILE A 37 -17.41 -5.86 -14.08
C ILE A 37 -16.96 -5.17 -15.37
N ASP A 38 -17.42 -3.94 -15.59
CA ASP A 38 -16.77 -3.03 -16.53
C ASP A 38 -15.40 -2.63 -15.97
N TYR A 39 -14.34 -3.18 -16.56
CA TYR A 39 -12.97 -2.98 -16.10
C TYR A 39 -12.57 -1.50 -16.11
N ALA A 40 -12.91 -0.74 -17.15
CA ALA A 40 -12.54 0.66 -17.26
C ALA A 40 -13.22 1.49 -16.15
N ARG A 41 -14.51 1.21 -15.88
CA ARG A 41 -15.24 1.86 -14.79
C ARG A 41 -14.69 1.48 -13.41
N MET A 42 -14.38 0.21 -13.19
CA MET A 42 -13.77 -0.27 -11.94
C MET A 42 -12.43 0.40 -11.72
N ARG A 43 -11.55 0.40 -12.73
CA ARG A 43 -10.24 1.06 -12.68
C ARG A 43 -10.38 2.54 -12.32
N ALA A 44 -11.27 3.28 -12.97
CA ALA A 44 -11.50 4.70 -12.65
C ALA A 44 -12.06 4.89 -11.21
N THR A 45 -12.90 3.97 -10.75
CA THR A 45 -13.48 4.02 -9.39
C THR A 45 -12.43 3.79 -8.32
N LEU A 46 -11.56 2.80 -8.49
CA LEU A 46 -10.47 2.51 -7.56
C LEU A 46 -9.45 3.64 -7.51
N GLU A 47 -9.09 4.20 -8.67
CA GLU A 47 -8.19 5.35 -8.77
C GLU A 47 -8.74 6.56 -7.98
N ALA A 48 -9.99 6.95 -8.25
CA ALA A 48 -10.63 8.09 -7.62
C ALA A 48 -10.86 7.92 -6.11
N ARG A 49 -11.07 6.69 -5.64
CA ARG A 49 -11.37 6.42 -4.22
C ARG A 49 -10.14 6.13 -3.38
N LEU A 50 -9.14 5.44 -3.92
CA LEU A 50 -7.96 5.02 -3.17
C LEU A 50 -6.85 6.07 -3.24
N LEU A 51 -6.60 6.70 -4.39
CA LEU A 51 -5.44 7.59 -4.53
C LEU A 51 -5.63 8.96 -3.86
N VAL A 52 -6.85 9.30 -3.43
CA VAL A 52 -7.10 10.41 -2.49
C VAL A 52 -6.39 10.18 -1.16
N LEU A 53 -6.17 8.92 -0.76
CA LEU A 53 -5.43 8.58 0.44
C LEU A 53 -3.94 8.47 0.10
N ASP A 54 -3.12 9.37 0.63
CA ASP A 54 -1.68 9.41 0.35
C ASP A 54 -0.97 8.07 0.60
N ARG A 55 -1.47 7.27 1.56
CA ARG A 55 -0.92 5.96 1.90
C ARG A 55 -0.78 5.02 0.70
N PHE A 56 -1.69 5.06 -0.27
CA PHE A 56 -1.63 4.20 -1.47
C PHE A 56 -0.53 4.61 -2.46
N ARG A 57 0.08 5.79 -2.27
CA ARG A 57 1.19 6.31 -3.08
C ARG A 57 2.51 6.35 -2.30
N MET A 58 2.55 5.65 -1.16
CA MET A 58 3.71 5.61 -0.27
C MET A 58 4.32 4.23 -0.24
N ARG A 59 5.62 4.19 0.01
CA ARG A 59 6.39 2.97 0.28
C ARG A 59 7.00 3.04 1.66
N VAL A 60 7.27 1.87 2.25
CA VAL A 60 8.00 1.77 3.52
C VAL A 60 9.49 1.78 3.24
N VAL A 61 10.25 2.51 4.05
CA VAL A 61 11.71 2.56 4.01
C VAL A 61 12.26 2.25 5.40
N GLU A 62 13.13 1.24 5.44
CA GLU A 62 13.86 0.85 6.64
C GLU A 62 14.73 1.99 7.17
N SER A 63 14.90 2.04 8.49
CA SER A 63 15.77 3.05 9.08
C SER A 63 17.23 2.76 8.77
N ARG A 64 18.01 3.83 8.56
CA ARG A 64 19.48 3.73 8.46
C ARG A 64 20.16 3.63 9.83
N LEU A 65 19.42 3.86 10.91
CA LEU A 65 19.93 3.76 12.27
C LEU A 65 19.70 2.34 12.83
N PRO A 66 20.62 1.78 13.64
CA PRO A 66 20.51 0.40 14.14
C PRO A 66 19.25 0.10 14.96
N ILE A 67 18.61 1.10 15.57
CA ILE A 67 17.41 0.97 16.42
C ILE A 67 16.31 1.93 15.93
N GLY A 68 16.36 2.34 14.66
CA GLY A 68 15.36 3.25 14.12
C GLY A 68 14.13 2.51 13.59
N LEU A 69 12.95 3.07 13.82
CA LEU A 69 11.72 2.54 13.22
C LEU A 69 11.67 2.85 11.71
N PRO A 70 11.07 1.97 10.90
CA PRO A 70 10.76 2.26 9.51
C PRO A 70 9.82 3.47 9.41
N HIS A 71 9.74 4.04 8.22
CA HIS A 71 8.84 5.15 7.94
C HIS A 71 8.27 5.03 6.53
N TYR A 72 7.12 5.64 6.33
CA TYR A 72 6.55 5.87 5.01
C TYR A 72 7.17 7.09 4.36
N GLU A 73 7.36 7.01 3.05
CA GLU A 73 7.65 8.15 2.19
C GLU A 73 6.90 8.00 0.87
N ILE A 74 6.73 9.12 0.15
CA ILE A 74 6.14 9.10 -1.19
C ILE A 74 7.02 8.28 -2.12
N ASP A 75 6.40 7.34 -2.83
CA ASP A 75 7.06 6.60 -3.90
C ASP A 75 7.01 7.43 -5.19
N THR A 76 8.16 7.96 -5.61
CA THR A 76 8.28 8.74 -6.84
C THR A 76 8.15 7.91 -8.11
N THR A 77 8.19 6.59 -7.99
CA THR A 77 8.03 5.62 -9.07
C THR A 77 6.66 4.92 -9.03
N PHE A 78 5.74 5.39 -8.17
CA PHE A 78 4.40 4.84 -8.07
C PHE A 78 3.69 4.91 -9.42
N ASP A 79 3.19 3.76 -9.86
CA ASP A 79 2.35 3.63 -11.03
C ASP A 79 1.14 2.77 -10.65
N TYR A 80 -0.05 3.36 -10.79
CA TYR A 80 -1.32 2.72 -10.46
C TYR A 80 -1.58 1.45 -11.30
N ASP A 81 -1.08 1.41 -12.54
CA ASP A 81 -1.31 0.28 -13.44
C ASP A 81 -0.51 -0.98 -13.03
N ASN A 82 0.46 -0.86 -12.12
CA ASN A 82 1.16 -2.00 -11.53
C ASN A 82 0.32 -2.77 -10.48
N HIS A 83 -0.87 -2.29 -10.14
CA HIS A 83 -1.68 -2.85 -9.05
C HIS A 83 -3.06 -3.34 -9.50
N VAL A 84 -3.50 -2.97 -10.71
CA VAL A 84 -4.81 -3.34 -11.23
C VAL A 84 -4.62 -4.16 -12.50
N HIS A 85 -5.01 -5.42 -12.44
CA HIS A 85 -4.81 -6.40 -13.51
C HIS A 85 -6.11 -7.14 -13.84
N THR A 86 -6.16 -7.72 -15.04
CA THR A 86 -7.27 -8.53 -15.56
C THR A 86 -6.92 -10.00 -15.59
#